data_AF-A0A1X2DH25-F1
#
_entry.id   AF-A0A1X2DH25-F1
#
_cell.length_a   1.000
_cell.length_b   1.000
_cell.length_c   1.000
_cell.angle_alpha   90.00
_cell.angle_beta   90.00
_cell.angle_gamma   90.00
#
_symmetry.space_group_name_H-M   'P 1'
#
loop_
_entity.id
_entity.type
_entity.pdbx_description
1 polymer ?
#
loop_
_entity_poly.entity_id
_entity_poly.type
_entity_poly.pdbx_seq_one_letter_code
_entity_poly.pdbx_strand_id
1 'polypeptide(L)'
;MSEQSWNFAGIEGGASQIQGAVQTTQGLLDEGKSSLAKLAAAWGGSGSEAYQAVQQRWDETSAELNESLKSLAARITEASQAMAQTESGVTGMFS
;
A
#
# COMPACT_ATOMS: atom_id res chain seq x y z
N MET A 1 -3.22 -22.63 -30.41
CA MET A 1 -3.09 -22.32 -28.97
C MET A 1 -3.08 -20.81 -28.87
N SER A 2 -4.08 -20.21 -28.21
CA SER A 2 -4.07 -18.76 -27.98
C SER A 2 -2.93 -18.47 -27.02
N GLU A 3 -1.86 -17.89 -27.54
CA GLU A 3 -0.77 -17.36 -26.74
C GLU A 3 -1.37 -16.33 -25.80
N GLN A 4 -1.43 -16.66 -24.50
CA GLN A 4 -1.91 -15.73 -23.51
C GLN A 4 -0.79 -14.68 -23.36
N SER A 5 -0.89 -13.62 -24.18
CA SER A 5 0.02 -12.47 -24.14
C SER A 5 -0.22 -11.71 -22.84
N TRP A 6 0.46 -12.10 -21.78
CA TRP A 6 0.51 -11.32 -20.55
C TRP A 6 1.40 -10.10 -20.78
N ASN A 7 0.88 -8.90 -20.57
CA ASN A 7 1.69 -7.66 -20.66
C ASN A 7 2.57 -7.53 -19.40
N PHE A 8 3.65 -8.30 -19.34
CA PHE A 8 4.52 -8.42 -18.17
C PHE A 8 5.18 -7.09 -17.77
N ALA A 9 5.64 -6.31 -18.75
CA ALA A 9 6.19 -4.96 -18.51
C ALA A 9 5.15 -4.03 -17.85
N GLY A 10 3.88 -4.17 -18.22
CA GLY A 10 2.79 -3.44 -17.57
C GLY A 10 2.56 -3.86 -16.11
N ILE A 11 2.76 -5.14 -15.78
CA ILE A 11 2.60 -5.66 -14.43
C ILE A 11 3.75 -5.21 -13.51
N GLU A 12 4.99 -5.31 -13.96
CA GLU A 12 6.16 -4.82 -13.20
C GLU A 12 6.11 -3.30 -12.99
N GLY A 13 5.69 -2.55 -14.01
CA GLY A 13 5.41 -1.12 -13.90
C GLY A 13 4.30 -0.83 -12.88
N GLY A 14 3.20 -1.58 -12.92
CA GLY A 14 2.11 -1.47 -11.95
C GLY A 14 2.53 -1.80 -10.52
N ALA A 15 3.41 -2.77 -10.33
CA ALA A 15 3.97 -3.13 -9.02
C ALA A 15 4.77 -1.97 -8.41
N SER A 16 5.65 -1.37 -9.21
CA SER A 16 6.45 -0.21 -8.79
C SER A 16 5.56 1.00 -8.47
N GLN A 17 4.52 1.24 -9.27
CA GLN A 17 3.53 2.29 -9.00
C GLN A 17 2.79 2.07 -7.69
N ILE A 18 2.38 0.83 -7.40
CA ILE A 18 1.68 0.49 -6.15
C ILE A 18 2.61 0.70 -4.96
N GLN A 19 3.87 0.27 -5.02
CA GLN A 19 4.84 0.55 -3.95
C GLN A 19 5.00 2.07 -3.70
N GLY A 20 5.06 2.88 -4.75
CA GLY A 20 5.09 4.34 -4.63
C GLY A 20 3.81 4.91 -3.98
N ALA A 21 2.65 4.38 -4.35
CA ALA A 21 1.36 4.77 -3.76
C ALA A 21 1.27 4.39 -2.27
N VAL A 22 1.82 3.23 -1.87
CA VAL A 22 1.91 2.80 -0.47
C VAL A 22 2.73 3.80 0.35
N GLN A 23 3.92 4.17 -0.14
CA GLN A 23 4.79 5.15 0.54
C GLN A 23 4.12 6.53 0.64
N THR A 24 3.47 6.97 -0.44
CA THR A 24 2.72 8.24 -0.45
C THR A 24 1.60 8.22 0.57
N THR A 25 0.86 7.12 0.65
CA THR A 25 -0.24 6.97 1.61
C THR A 25 0.27 7.02 3.04
N GLN A 26 1.37 6.33 3.35
CA GLN A 26 1.99 6.39 4.68
C GLN A 26 2.34 7.84 5.07
N GLY A 27 2.93 8.61 4.16
CA GLY A 27 3.23 10.03 4.40
C GLY A 27 1.98 10.87 4.67
N LEU A 28 0.89 10.65 3.92
CA LEU A 28 -0.39 11.33 4.14
C LEU A 28 -1.03 10.97 5.49
N LEU A 29 -0.89 9.71 5.93
CA LEU A 29 -1.38 9.27 7.25
C LEU A 29 -0.61 9.96 8.39
N ASP A 30 0.70 10.12 8.25
CA ASP A 30 1.53 10.82 9.23
C ASP A 30 1.20 12.33 9.25
N GLU A 31 0.97 12.93 8.09
CA GLU A 31 0.54 14.33 7.96
C GLU A 31 -0.85 14.56 8.57
N GLY A 32 -1.79 13.64 8.34
CA GLY A 32 -3.12 13.69 8.94
C GLY A 32 -3.06 13.55 10.46
N LYS A 33 -2.20 12.68 11.01
CA LYS A 33 -1.96 12.58 12.46
C LYS A 33 -1.40 13.88 13.04
N SER A 34 -0.46 14.52 12.36
CA SER A 34 0.08 15.83 12.76
C SER A 34 -1.00 16.92 12.74
N SER A 35 -1.85 16.90 11.71
CA SER A 35 -2.95 17.85 11.57
C SER A 35 -3.98 17.67 12.68
N LEU A 36 -4.31 16.43 13.03
CA LEU A 36 -5.19 16.13 14.15
C LEU A 36 -4.62 16.68 15.46
N ALA A 37 -3.32 16.48 15.72
CA ALA A 37 -2.66 17.01 16.92
C ALA A 37 -2.73 18.54 17.02
N LYS A 38 -2.64 19.27 15.89
CA LYS A 38 -2.81 20.74 15.86
C LYS A 38 -4.23 21.18 16.19
N LEU A 39 -5.23 20.36 15.83
CA LEU A 39 -6.63 20.62 16.12
C LEU A 39 -7.03 20.31 17.57
N ALA A 40 -6.15 19.66 18.35
CA ALA A 40 -6.43 19.33 19.75
C ALA A 40 -6.89 20.55 20.57
N ALA A 41 -6.26 21.71 20.38
CA ALA A 41 -6.64 22.94 21.08
C ALA A 41 -8.08 23.39 20.78
N ALA A 42 -8.54 23.25 19.53
CA ALA A 42 -9.90 23.61 19.13
C ALA A 42 -10.97 22.67 19.71
N TRP A 43 -10.57 21.47 20.16
CA TRP A 43 -11.47 20.41 20.61
C TRP A 43 -11.49 20.25 22.13
N GLY A 44 -10.99 21.24 22.87
CA GLY A 44 -10.90 21.20 24.34
C GLY A 44 -9.58 20.64 24.87
N GLY A 45 -8.56 20.52 24.00
CA GLY A 45 -7.25 19.98 24.33
C GLY A 45 -7.15 18.47 24.12
N SER A 46 -5.95 17.93 24.30
CA SER A 46 -5.66 16.49 24.14
C SER A 46 -6.37 15.60 25.18
N GLY A 47 -6.86 16.19 26.28
CA GLY A 47 -7.63 15.51 27.31
C GLY A 47 -9.13 15.38 26.99
N SER A 48 -9.60 15.99 25.92
CA SER A 48 -11.01 15.91 25.51
C SER A 48 -11.37 14.52 25.02
N GLU A 49 -12.49 13.96 25.53
CA GLU A 49 -13.02 12.67 25.08
C GLU A 49 -13.28 12.66 23.57
N ALA A 50 -13.78 13.78 23.02
CA ALA A 50 -14.03 13.91 21.59
C ALA A 50 -12.74 13.84 20.76
N TYR A 51 -11.67 14.48 21.23
CA TYR A 51 -10.36 14.40 20.59
C TYR A 51 -9.79 12.98 20.67
N GLN A 52 -9.84 12.35 21.84
CA GLN A 52 -9.34 11.00 22.05
C GLN A 52 -10.07 9.97 21.18
N ALA A 53 -11.39 10.08 21.06
CA ALA A 53 -12.18 9.19 20.20
C ALA A 53 -11.77 9.30 18.71
N VAL A 54 -11.53 10.52 18.22
CA VAL A 54 -11.07 10.71 16.83
C VAL A 54 -9.62 10.30 16.64
N GLN A 55 -8.76 10.55 17.63
CA GLN A 55 -7.36 10.12 17.61
C GLN A 55 -7.24 8.60 17.57
N GLN A 56 -8.01 7.90 18.40
CA GLN A 56 -8.07 6.43 18.40
C GLN A 56 -8.58 5.91 17.05
N ARG A 57 -9.69 6.45 16.55
CA ARG A 57 -10.24 6.03 15.25
C ARG A 57 -9.27 6.29 14.10
N TRP A 58 -8.53 7.40 14.14
CA TRP A 58 -7.50 7.70 13.16
C TRP A 58 -6.39 6.66 13.21
N ASP A 59 -5.86 6.35 14.40
CA ASP A 59 -4.79 5.36 14.56
C ASP A 59 -5.23 3.97 14.10
N GLU A 60 -6.44 3.52 14.47
CA GLU A 60 -7.00 2.23 14.05
C GLU A 60 -7.13 2.12 12.53
N THR A 61 -7.78 3.10 11.90
CA THR A 61 -8.00 3.11 10.44
C THR A 61 -6.71 3.26 9.65
N SER A 62 -5.76 4.05 10.17
CA SER A 62 -4.42 4.20 9.57
C SER A 62 -3.63 2.91 9.64
N ALA A 63 -3.70 2.18 10.75
CA ALA A 63 -3.04 0.89 10.92
C ALA A 63 -3.61 -0.15 9.96
N GLU A 64 -4.94 -0.27 9.88
CA GLU A 64 -5.62 -1.19 8.97
C GLU A 64 -5.30 -0.91 7.49
N LEU A 65 -5.28 0.36 7.10
CA LEU A 65 -4.91 0.76 5.74
C LEU A 65 -3.45 0.39 5.44
N ASN A 66 -2.53 0.67 6.35
CA ASN A 66 -1.12 0.32 6.19
C ASN A 66 -0.90 -1.19 6.09
N GLU A 67 -1.61 -1.99 6.87
CA GLU A 67 -1.55 -3.45 6.79
C GLU A 67 -2.08 -3.95 5.43
N SER A 68 -3.23 -3.43 5.00
CA SER A 68 -3.83 -3.77 3.71
C SER A 68 -2.91 -3.44 2.53
N LEU A 69 -2.27 -2.28 2.58
CA LEU A 69 -1.30 -1.80 1.58
C LEU A 69 -0.03 -2.67 1.54
N LYS A 70 0.50 -3.07 2.71
CA LYS A 70 1.63 -4.01 2.81
C LYS A 70 1.26 -5.38 2.24
N SER A 71 0.07 -5.89 2.56
CA SER A 71 -0.44 -7.16 2.02
C SER A 71 -0.56 -7.11 0.50
N LEU A 72 -1.10 -6.01 -0.04
CA LEU A 72 -1.19 -5.78 -1.47
C LEU A 72 0.20 -5.78 -2.13
N ALA A 73 1.17 -5.04 -1.58
CA ALA A 73 2.52 -4.99 -2.09
C ALA A 73 3.23 -6.36 -2.09
N ALA A 74 3.02 -7.15 -1.02
CA ALA A 74 3.56 -8.51 -0.93
C ALA A 74 2.99 -9.42 -2.03
N ARG A 75 1.65 -9.43 -2.20
CA ARG A 75 0.98 -10.24 -3.24
C ARG A 75 1.44 -9.89 -4.65
N ILE A 76 1.67 -8.61 -4.93
CA ILE A 76 2.17 -8.18 -6.23
C ILE A 76 3.62 -8.61 -6.46
N THR A 77 4.45 -8.56 -5.42
CA THR A 77 5.83 -9.04 -5.48
C THR A 77 5.87 -10.54 -5.74
N GLU A 78 5.05 -11.32 -5.04
CA GLU A 78 4.89 -12.77 -5.27
C GLU A 78 4.44 -13.06 -6.70
N ALA A 79 3.43 -12.34 -7.21
CA ALA A 79 2.97 -12.49 -8.59
C ALA A 79 4.11 -12.19 -9.58
N SER A 80 4.87 -11.12 -9.36
CA SER A 80 6.01 -10.74 -10.22
C SER A 80 7.09 -11.82 -10.25
N GLN A 81 7.43 -12.42 -9.09
CA GLN A 81 8.39 -13.51 -9.02
C GLN A 81 7.91 -14.78 -9.73
N ALA A 82 6.65 -15.16 -9.53
CA ALA A 82 6.06 -16.31 -10.22
C ALA A 82 6.05 -16.13 -11.75
N MET A 83 5.81 -14.91 -12.22
CA MET A 83 5.88 -14.56 -13.63
C MET A 83 7.31 -14.65 -14.19
N ALA A 84 8.30 -14.09 -13.50
CA ALA A 84 9.70 -14.19 -13.92
C ALA A 84 10.20 -15.64 -14.03
N GLN A 85 9.79 -16.50 -13.09
CA GLN A 85 10.10 -17.94 -13.15
C GLN A 85 9.44 -18.62 -14.36
N THR A 86 8.20 -18.25 -14.67
CA THR A 86 7.47 -18.79 -15.83
C THR A 86 8.16 -18.39 -17.14
N GLU A 87 8.55 -17.12 -17.28
CA GLU A 87 9.26 -16.62 -18.47
C GLU A 87 10.61 -17.33 -18.67
N SER A 88 11.40 -17.51 -17.60
CA SER A 88 12.68 -18.22 -17.68
C SER A 88 12.49 -19.68 -18.09
N GLY A 89 11.44 -20.34 -17.60
CA GLY A 89 11.12 -21.73 -17.97
C GLY A 89 10.68 -21.87 -19.42
N VAL A 90 9.82 -20.95 -19.89
CA VAL A 90 9.34 -20.92 -21.28
C VAL A 90 10.49 -20.62 -22.24
N THR A 91 11.30 -19.60 -21.96
CA THR A 91 12.45 -19.21 -22.80
C THR A 91 13.46 -20.34 -22.91
N GLY A 92 13.78 -21.01 -21.79
CA GLY A 92 14.68 -22.17 -21.78
C GLY A 92 14.14 -23.41 -22.49
N MET A 93 12.83 -23.48 -22.76
CA MET A 93 12.19 -24.57 -23.49
C MET A 93 12.22 -24.35 -25.01
N PHE A 94 12.45 -23.11 -25.45
CA PHE A 94 12.51 -22.71 -26.87
C PHE A 94 13.92 -22.34 -27.35
N SER A 95 14.92 -22.36 -26.47
CA SER A 95 16.36 -22.25 -26.77
C SER A 95 17.02 -23.62 -26.85
#